data_AF-A0A7V5P025-F1
#
_entry.id   AF-A0A7V5P025-F1
#
_cell.length_a   1.000
_cell.length_b   1.000
_cell.length_c   1.000
_cell.angle_alpha   90.00
_cell.angle_beta   90.00
_cell.angle_gamma   90.00
#
_symmetry.space_group_name_H-M   'P 1'
#
loop_
_entity.id
_entity.type
_entity.pdbx_description
1 polymer ?
#
loop_
_entity_poly.entity_id
_entity_poly.type
_entity_poly.pdbx_seq_one_letter_code
_entity_poly.pdbx_strand_id
1 'polypeptide(L)'
;MKKFWLFLSLFLLLGCGGRGVYLYQEKGDAARYDLDRPWVIIGKKGAGSQRLEKRLCQEKELLNILKEARLETAEQEALFEAACGKEASAVRFLQIYYGLEKGKRSRIRRSFERHGYSLNDYGC
;
A
#
# COMPACT_ATOMS: atom_id res chain seq x y z
N MET A 1 17.71 -49.89 6.89
CA MET A 1 18.06 -48.45 6.77
C MET A 1 16.95 -47.73 6.02
N LYS A 2 15.89 -47.26 6.71
CA LYS A 2 14.72 -46.64 6.07
C LYS A 2 14.02 -45.64 7.02
N LYS A 3 14.64 -44.52 7.38
CA LYS A 3 13.98 -43.43 8.14
C LYS A 3 14.64 -42.06 7.89
N PHE A 4 14.80 -41.65 6.63
CA PHE A 4 15.41 -40.34 6.33
C PHE A 4 14.67 -39.50 5.29
N TRP A 5 13.39 -39.79 5.06
CA TRP A 5 12.60 -39.15 3.98
C TRP A 5 11.23 -38.69 4.49
N LEU A 6 11.19 -37.95 5.60
CA LEU A 6 9.93 -37.45 6.17
C LEU A 6 10.01 -36.03 6.75
N PHE A 7 11.01 -35.24 6.35
CA PHE A 7 11.14 -33.84 6.77
C PHE A 7 11.01 -32.82 5.63
N LEU A 8 10.76 -33.25 4.39
CA LEU A 8 10.73 -32.36 3.21
C LEU A 8 9.32 -31.95 2.75
N SER A 9 8.27 -32.17 3.55
CA SER A 9 6.89 -31.84 3.16
C SER A 9 6.21 -30.76 4.02
N LEU A 10 6.87 -30.24 5.07
CA LEU A 10 6.23 -29.28 5.98
C LEU A 10 6.54 -27.79 5.69
N PHE A 11 7.37 -27.49 4.68
CA PHE A 11 7.73 -26.10 4.32
C PHE A 11 6.91 -25.50 3.16
N LEU A 12 5.97 -26.25 2.58
CA LEU A 12 5.21 -25.82 1.39
C LEU A 12 3.86 -25.13 1.68
N LEU A 13 3.48 -24.91 2.95
CA LEU A 13 2.19 -24.31 3.32
C LEU A 13 2.27 -22.90 3.92
N LEU A 14 3.44 -22.27 3.96
CA LEU A 14 3.62 -20.87 4.41
C LEU A 14 3.98 -19.94 3.25
N GLY A 15 3.45 -20.21 2.06
CA GLY A 15 3.45 -19.26 0.94
C GLY A 15 2.45 -18.12 1.15
N CYS A 16 2.44 -17.49 2.32
CA CYS A 16 1.85 -16.16 2.50
C CYS A 16 2.71 -15.18 1.69
N GLY A 17 2.35 -14.97 0.43
CA GLY A 17 2.92 -13.88 -0.36
C GLY A 17 2.78 -12.57 0.42
N GLY A 18 3.83 -11.74 0.43
CA GLY A 18 3.90 -10.55 1.27
C GLY A 18 2.63 -9.69 1.16
N ARG A 19 2.00 -9.44 2.31
CA ARG A 19 0.85 -8.53 2.40
C ARG A 19 1.24 -7.14 1.92
N GLY A 20 0.39 -6.50 1.15
CA GLY A 20 0.58 -5.11 0.70
C GLY A 20 -0.73 -4.37 0.55
N VAL A 21 -0.63 -3.07 0.30
CA VAL A 21 -1.77 -2.21 -0.05
C VAL A 21 -1.65 -1.81 -1.51
N TYR A 22 -2.66 -2.10 -2.31
CA TYR A 22 -2.78 -1.53 -3.65
C TYR A 22 -3.74 -0.34 -3.62
N LEU A 23 -3.31 0.74 -4.26
CA LEU A 23 -4.19 1.84 -4.64
C LEU A 23 -4.60 1.63 -6.08
N TYR A 24 -5.90 1.61 -6.33
CA TYR A 24 -6.47 1.66 -7.68
C TYR A 24 -7.04 3.05 -7.93
N GLN A 25 -6.73 3.68 -9.07
CA GLN A 25 -7.34 4.96 -9.43
C GLN A 25 -8.67 4.71 -10.15
N GLU A 26 -9.79 5.01 -9.50
CA GLU A 26 -11.14 4.84 -10.05
C GLU A 26 -11.52 5.94 -11.05
N LYS A 27 -10.96 7.15 -10.87
CA LYS A 27 -11.24 8.31 -11.74
C LYS A 27 -9.99 8.74 -12.50
N GLY A 28 -9.86 8.23 -13.71
CA GLY A 28 -8.96 8.70 -14.76
C GLY A 28 -9.65 8.56 -16.11
N ASP A 29 -9.55 9.57 -16.97
CA ASP A 29 -10.12 9.57 -18.31
C ASP A 29 -9.74 8.28 -19.05
N ALA A 30 -10.72 7.38 -19.23
CA ALA A 30 -10.58 6.18 -20.05
C ALA A 30 -10.18 6.49 -21.52
N ALA A 31 -10.27 7.77 -21.92
CA ALA A 31 -10.03 8.24 -23.27
C ALA A 31 -8.55 8.52 -23.62
N ARG A 32 -7.61 8.47 -22.66
CA ARG A 32 -6.18 8.54 -22.96
C ARG A 32 -5.52 7.23 -22.59
N TYR A 33 -5.35 6.39 -23.60
CA TYR A 33 -4.46 5.23 -23.59
C TYR A 33 -3.10 5.61 -23.00
N ASP A 34 -2.92 5.41 -21.70
CA ASP A 34 -1.62 5.34 -21.06
C ASP A 34 -1.41 3.85 -20.81
N LEU A 35 -0.33 3.28 -21.37
CA LEU A 35 0.11 1.90 -21.13
C LEU A 35 0.52 1.65 -19.65
N ASP A 36 0.22 2.60 -18.77
CA ASP A 36 0.56 2.61 -17.37
C ASP A 36 -0.51 1.89 -16.55
N ARG A 37 -0.08 1.16 -15.51
CA ARG A 37 -1.01 0.33 -14.73
C ARG A 37 -1.96 1.24 -13.94
N PRO A 38 -3.27 0.97 -13.84
CA PRO A 38 -4.19 1.83 -13.10
C PRO A 38 -4.04 1.72 -11.56
N TRP A 39 -2.93 1.15 -11.10
CA TRP A 39 -2.69 0.82 -9.70
C TRP A 39 -1.22 0.96 -9.31
N VAL A 40 -0.98 1.13 -8.01
CA VAL A 40 0.34 1.13 -7.39
C VAL A 40 0.31 0.37 -6.07
N ILE A 41 1.40 -0.31 -5.73
CA ILE A 41 1.59 -0.89 -4.40
C ILE A 41 2.24 0.15 -3.49
N ILE A 42 1.51 0.63 -2.48
CA ILE A 42 2.06 1.59 -1.50
C ILE A 42 3.27 0.97 -0.80
N GLY A 43 4.37 1.71 -0.71
CA GLY A 43 5.58 1.22 -0.05
C GLY A 43 6.40 0.23 -0.88
N LYS A 44 6.13 0.10 -2.19
CA LYS A 44 6.96 -0.70 -3.10
C LYS A 44 7.25 0.07 -4.39
N LYS A 45 8.42 0.73 -4.44
CA LYS A 45 8.85 1.56 -5.58
C LYS A 45 8.90 0.76 -6.88
N GLY A 46 8.40 1.36 -7.96
CA GLY A 46 8.36 0.76 -9.29
C GLY A 46 7.36 -0.38 -9.47
N ALA A 47 6.51 -0.67 -8.47
CA ALA A 47 5.51 -1.72 -8.55
C ALA A 47 4.12 -1.14 -8.82
N GLY A 48 3.79 -1.00 -10.11
CA GLY A 48 2.55 -0.39 -10.57
C GLY A 48 2.81 0.80 -11.47
N SER A 49 1.97 1.82 -11.40
CA SER A 49 2.12 3.04 -12.18
C SER A 49 3.16 4.00 -11.59
N GLN A 50 4.11 4.38 -12.44
CA GLN A 50 5.11 5.39 -12.10
C GLN A 50 4.48 6.77 -11.97
N ARG A 51 3.45 7.07 -12.77
CA ARG A 51 2.72 8.33 -12.70
C ARG A 51 1.97 8.48 -11.37
N LEU A 52 1.31 7.42 -10.91
CA LEU A 52 0.66 7.38 -9.61
C LEU A 52 1.69 7.50 -8.48
N GLU A 53 2.79 6.77 -8.56
CA GLU A 53 3.87 6.86 -7.56
C GLU A 53 4.42 8.30 -7.49
N LYS A 54 4.66 8.95 -8.63
CA LYS A 54 5.11 10.33 -8.69
C LYS A 54 4.12 11.29 -8.02
N ARG A 55 2.83 11.19 -8.34
CA ARG A 55 1.78 12.01 -7.73
C ARG A 55 1.72 11.83 -6.22
N LEU A 56 1.64 10.58 -5.77
CA LEU A 56 1.55 10.24 -4.35
C LEU A 56 2.78 10.71 -3.57
N CYS A 57 3.98 10.44 -4.09
CA CYS A 57 5.23 10.63 -3.35
C CYS A 57 5.94 11.95 -3.67
N GLN A 58 6.20 12.25 -4.94
CA GLN A 58 6.97 13.44 -5.34
C GLN A 58 6.13 14.71 -5.26
N GLU A 59 4.87 14.64 -5.72
CA GLU A 59 3.91 15.76 -5.66
C GLU A 59 3.19 15.85 -4.31
N LYS A 60 3.54 14.96 -3.37
CA LYS A 60 3.06 14.91 -1.99
C LYS A 60 1.54 14.76 -1.85
N GLU A 61 0.87 14.17 -2.85
CA GLU A 61 -0.57 13.91 -2.79
C GLU A 61 -0.93 12.98 -1.62
N LEU A 62 -0.08 11.97 -1.33
CA LEU A 62 -0.28 11.10 -0.16
C LEU A 62 -0.30 11.88 1.15
N LEU A 63 0.62 12.83 1.33
CA LEU A 63 0.68 13.63 2.54
C LEU A 63 -0.60 14.48 2.71
N ASN A 64 -1.13 15.01 1.61
CA ASN A 64 -2.40 15.75 1.64
C ASN A 64 -3.58 14.85 2.02
N ILE A 65 -3.66 13.63 1.46
CA ILE A 65 -4.67 12.63 1.82
C ILE A 65 -4.60 12.30 3.32
N LEU A 66 -3.40 12.10 3.86
CA LEU A 66 -3.19 11.78 5.28
C LEU A 66 -3.56 12.95 6.22
N LYS A 67 -3.24 14.20 5.82
CA LYS A 67 -3.67 15.41 6.54
C LYS A 67 -5.19 15.53 6.59
N GLU A 68 -5.86 15.31 5.46
CA GLU A 68 -7.31 15.39 5.36
C GLU A 68 -8.02 14.29 6.19
N ALA A 69 -7.36 13.15 6.39
CA ALA A 69 -7.83 12.11 7.30
C ALA A 69 -7.75 12.50 8.80
N ARG A 70 -7.20 13.68 9.13
CA ARG A 70 -7.03 14.19 10.50
C ARG A 70 -6.29 13.19 11.39
N LEU A 71 -5.15 12.72 10.90
CA LEU A 71 -4.18 11.97 11.69
C LEU A 71 -3.28 12.91 12.47
N GLU A 72 -2.63 12.41 13.51
CA GLU A 72 -1.57 13.17 14.19
C GLU A 72 -0.33 13.28 13.28
N THR A 73 0.45 14.35 13.44
CA THR A 73 1.62 14.61 12.59
C THR A 73 2.58 13.41 12.53
N ALA A 74 2.86 12.78 13.68
CA ALA A 74 3.73 11.61 13.76
C ALA A 74 3.18 10.40 12.97
N GLU A 75 1.86 10.19 12.97
CA GLU A 75 1.21 9.12 12.20
C GLU A 75 1.27 9.39 10.70
N GLN A 76 1.08 10.66 10.30
CA GLN A 76 1.19 11.08 8.90
C GLN A 76 2.61 10.85 8.38
N GLU A 77 3.62 11.29 9.13
CA GLU A 77 5.04 11.14 8.77
C GLU A 77 5.43 9.66 8.72
N ALA A 78 5.01 8.86 9.68
CA ALA A 78 5.30 7.42 9.70
C ALA A 78 4.70 6.69 8.48
N LEU A 79 3.44 6.98 8.13
CA LEU A 79 2.80 6.41 6.95
C LEU A 79 3.44 6.91 5.65
N PHE A 80 3.76 8.21 5.57
CA PHE A 80 4.40 8.78 4.38
C PHE A 80 5.80 8.19 4.17
N GLU A 81 6.61 8.08 5.22
CA GLU A 81 7.95 7.48 5.13
C GLU A 81 7.88 6.00 4.76
N ALA A 82 6.93 5.24 5.33
CA ALA A 82 6.73 3.85 4.96
C ALA A 82 6.28 3.68 3.49
N ALA A 83 5.57 4.66 2.93
CA ALA A 83 5.08 4.63 1.55
C ALA A 83 6.10 5.13 0.51
N CYS A 84 6.78 6.24 0.81
CA CYS A 84 7.52 7.06 -0.15
C CYS A 84 8.98 7.31 0.26
N GLY A 85 9.36 6.93 1.48
CA GLY A 85 10.69 7.15 2.05
C GLY A 85 11.81 6.39 1.34
N LYS A 86 13.05 6.56 1.83
CA LYS A 86 14.18 5.79 1.28
C LYS A 86 13.97 4.30 1.51
N GLU A 87 13.54 3.94 2.72
CA GLU A 87 13.23 2.59 3.19
C GLU A 87 11.73 2.26 3.05
N ALA A 88 11.13 2.66 1.93
CA ALA A 88 9.72 2.40 1.65
C ALA A 88 9.42 0.88 1.71
N SER A 89 8.35 0.51 2.42
CA SER A 89 7.98 -0.89 2.64
C SER A 89 6.47 -1.04 2.80
N ALA A 90 5.86 -1.81 1.90
CA ALA A 90 4.43 -2.14 1.93
C ALA A 90 4.03 -2.82 3.25
N VAL A 91 4.90 -3.69 3.78
CA VAL A 91 4.68 -4.38 5.07
C VAL A 91 4.69 -3.38 6.22
N ARG A 92 5.66 -2.45 6.24
CA ARG A 92 5.74 -1.42 7.28
C ARG A 92 4.54 -0.48 7.22
N PHE A 93 4.11 -0.10 6.02
CA PHE A 93 2.91 0.72 5.83
C PHE A 93 1.69 0.02 6.41
N LEU A 94 1.50 -1.27 6.10
CA LEU A 94 0.42 -2.08 6.65
C LEU A 94 0.46 -2.19 8.17
N GLN A 95 1.64 -2.44 8.75
CA GLN A 95 1.79 -2.51 10.21
C GLN A 95 1.37 -1.21 10.89
N ILE A 96 1.80 -0.07 10.36
CA ILE A 96 1.40 1.24 10.89
C ILE A 96 -0.11 1.43 10.71
N TYR A 97 -0.62 1.25 9.49
CA TYR A 97 -2.05 1.42 9.17
C TYR A 97 -2.95 0.55 10.05
N TYR A 98 -2.63 -0.73 10.21
CA TYR A 98 -3.39 -1.66 11.06
C TYR A 98 -3.16 -1.47 12.56
N GLY A 99 -2.08 -0.81 12.97
CA GLY A 99 -1.87 -0.35 14.35
C GLY A 99 -2.74 0.83 14.75
N LEU A 100 -3.26 1.59 13.78
CA LEU A 100 -4.17 2.72 14.05
C LEU A 100 -5.53 2.24 14.55
N GLU A 101 -6.17 3.09 15.34
CA GLU A 101 -7.56 2.93 15.75
C GLU A 101 -8.50 2.81 14.53
N LYS A 102 -9.55 2.00 14.67
CA LYS A 102 -10.53 1.74 13.60
C LYS A 102 -11.10 3.03 12.99
N GLY A 103 -11.36 4.05 13.83
CA GLY A 103 -11.85 5.36 13.39
C GLY A 103 -10.87 6.10 12.48
N LYS A 104 -9.56 6.08 12.81
CA LYS A 104 -8.49 6.68 12.00
C LYS A 104 -8.38 5.97 10.64
N ARG A 105 -8.37 4.63 10.62
CA ARG A 105 -8.37 3.84 9.38
C ARG A 105 -9.54 4.16 8.44
N SER A 106 -10.75 4.26 8.99
CA SER A 106 -11.94 4.63 8.21
C SER A 106 -11.84 6.04 7.61
N ARG A 107 -11.22 7.00 8.31
CA ARG A 107 -10.99 8.35 7.75
C ARG A 107 -9.95 8.34 6.63
N ILE A 108 -8.86 7.58 6.79
CA ILE A 108 -7.85 7.40 5.74
C ILE A 108 -8.49 6.85 4.47
N ARG A 109 -9.23 5.74 4.58
CA ARG A 109 -9.92 5.12 3.44
C ARG A 109 -10.82 6.10 2.70
N ARG A 110 -11.68 6.82 3.43
CA ARG A 110 -12.57 7.84 2.83
C ARG A 110 -11.80 9.00 2.21
N SER A 111 -10.62 9.34 2.75
CA SER A 111 -9.76 10.37 2.18
C SER A 111 -9.22 9.92 0.82
N PHE A 112 -8.68 8.70 0.73
CA PHE A 112 -8.28 8.11 -0.55
C PHE A 112 -9.42 8.09 -1.57
N GLU A 113 -10.62 7.67 -1.17
CA GLU A 113 -11.81 7.62 -2.04
C GLU A 113 -12.17 9.01 -2.59
N ARG A 114 -12.07 10.08 -1.78
CA ARG A 114 -12.31 11.46 -2.25
C ARG A 114 -11.27 11.95 -3.26
N HIS A 115 -10.05 11.44 -3.18
CA HIS A 115 -8.98 11.69 -4.16
C HIS A 115 -9.04 10.74 -5.37
N GLY A 116 -10.09 9.91 -5.45
CA GLY A 116 -10.34 9.02 -6.58
C GLY A 116 -9.56 7.70 -6.51
N TYR A 117 -9.13 7.29 -5.32
CA TYR A 117 -8.44 6.02 -5.09
C TYR A 117 -9.23 5.06 -4.22
N SER A 118 -9.20 3.77 -4.56
CA SER A 118 -9.61 2.70 -3.66
C SER A 118 -8.39 2.15 -2.94
N LEU A 119 -8.39 2.22 -1.61
CA LEU A 119 -7.38 1.58 -0.75
C LEU A 119 -7.78 0.13 -0.49
N ASN A 120 -7.04 -0.81 -1.07
CA ASN A 120 -7.33 -2.23 -0.93
C ASN A 120 -6.11 -2.99 -0.42
N ASP A 121 -6.35 -3.97 0.44
CA ASP A 121 -5.32 -4.86 0.94
C ASP A 121 -5.24 -6.11 0.06
N TYR A 122 -4.04 -6.64 -0.14
CA TYR A 122 -3.80 -7.90 -0.83
C TYR A 122 -2.74 -8.73 -0.12
N GLY A 123 -2.80 -10.06 -0.30
CA GLY A 123 -1.93 -11.03 0.37
C GLY A 123 -2.65 -11.81 1.48
N CYS A 124 -2.17 -13.03 1.75
CA CYS A 124 -2.64 -13.90 2.85
C CYS A 124 -1.75 -13.66 4.07
#